data_AF-A6NWP4-F1
#
_entry.id   AF-A6NWP4-F1
#
_cell.length_a   1.000
_cell.length_b   1.000
_cell.length_c   1.000
_cell.angle_alpha   90.00
_cell.angle_beta   90.00
_cell.angle_gamma   90.00
#
_symmetry.space_group_name_H-M   'P 1'
#
loop_
_entity.id
_entity.type
_entity.pdbx_description
1 polymer ?
#
loop_
_entity_poly.entity_id
_entity_poly.type
_entity_poly.pdbx_seq_one_letter_code
_entity_poly.pdbx_strand_id
1 'polypeptide(L)'
;MDIRERIANAKSPEEMEKYLLDLDSEFRFKCRRCGKCCKNQDTILFNARDIYNIAKKIGKTPKKVIEECAEVYIGDSSRIPVVHMVPVGLQRRCPFLLPDGRCSVHDCKPTVCALYPLGRVALFQDVKDKDAEITRENIRVKYIINDYNCGSAKKRNTVRSWLAQFQIPEEDEFFIRWNVVTVNLSAMVRKLEENNCSEHTLQMLWNAILFALYVDYDTKEDFMPQFEKAEEYLLNLCRKFRDMIMDQRPDTDGAEAAANDLEPVNV
;
A
#
# COMPACT_ATOMS: atom_id res chain seq x y z
N MET A 1 19.13 -14.41 -4.05
CA MET A 1 19.22 -13.56 -2.85
C MET A 1 18.06 -12.61 -2.98
N ASP A 2 17.10 -12.77 -2.09
CA ASP A 2 15.84 -12.05 -2.12
C ASP A 2 16.10 -10.55 -2.02
N ILE A 3 15.45 -9.75 -2.87
CA ILE A 3 15.55 -8.29 -2.79
C ILE A 3 15.08 -7.78 -1.42
N ARG A 4 14.15 -8.48 -0.78
CA ARG A 4 13.69 -8.18 0.59
C ARG A 4 14.80 -8.36 1.61
N GLU A 5 15.60 -9.42 1.47
CA GLU A 5 16.77 -9.66 2.33
C GLU A 5 17.86 -8.59 2.10
N ARG A 6 18.04 -8.13 0.87
CA ARG A 6 18.98 -7.03 0.56
C ARG A 6 18.53 -5.68 1.12
N ILE A 7 17.24 -5.38 1.01
CA ILE A 7 16.64 -4.16 1.56
C ILE A 7 16.70 -4.19 3.09
N ALA A 8 16.35 -5.31 3.73
CA ALA A 8 16.38 -5.47 5.18
C ALA A 8 17.80 -5.39 5.77
N ASN A 9 18.82 -5.74 4.99
CA ASN A 9 20.23 -5.68 5.40
C ASN A 9 20.94 -4.40 4.94
N ALA A 10 20.25 -3.49 4.23
CA ALA A 10 20.84 -2.23 3.80
C ALA A 10 21.19 -1.39 5.03
N LYS A 11 22.43 -0.88 5.09
CA LYS A 11 22.92 -0.13 6.25
C LYS A 11 22.60 1.35 6.19
N SER A 12 22.12 1.83 5.05
CA SER A 12 21.68 3.21 4.86
C SER A 12 20.59 3.32 3.79
N PRO A 13 19.80 4.42 3.79
CA PRO A 13 18.84 4.71 2.72
C PRO A 13 19.48 4.71 1.32
N GLU A 14 20.71 5.21 1.18
CA GLU A 14 21.42 5.25 -0.11
C GLU A 14 21.84 3.84 -0.59
N GLU A 15 22.09 2.90 0.32
CA GLU A 15 22.36 1.51 -0.03
C GLU A 15 21.08 0.80 -0.48
N MET A 16 19.95 1.10 0.16
CA MET A 16 18.63 0.61 -0.27
C MET A 16 18.28 1.11 -1.68
N GLU A 17 18.52 2.39 -1.97
CA GLU A 17 18.22 3.01 -3.26
C GLU A 17 18.92 2.33 -4.44
N LYS A 18 20.08 1.68 -4.22
CA LYS A 18 20.80 0.93 -5.28
C LYS A 18 20.03 -0.28 -5.80
N TYR A 19 19.09 -0.81 -5.01
CA TYR A 19 18.24 -1.94 -5.42
C TYR A 19 16.91 -1.49 -6.01
N LEU A 20 16.65 -0.18 -5.99
CA LEU A 20 15.45 0.40 -6.55
C LEU A 20 15.63 0.66 -8.05
N LEU A 21 14.51 0.53 -8.75
CA LEU A 21 14.38 0.71 -10.18
C LEU A 21 13.60 1.99 -10.45
N ASP A 22 14.03 2.69 -11.50
CA ASP A 22 13.36 3.85 -12.07
C ASP A 22 12.57 3.46 -13.32
N LEU A 23 11.82 4.42 -13.87
CA LEU A 23 10.97 4.19 -15.05
C LEU A 23 11.77 3.62 -16.25
N ASP A 24 13.02 4.04 -16.42
CA ASP A 24 13.86 3.61 -17.53
C ASP A 24 14.73 2.40 -17.20
N SER A 25 14.68 1.90 -15.96
CA SER A 25 15.34 0.66 -15.59
C SER A 25 14.72 -0.53 -16.32
N GLU A 26 15.59 -1.47 -16.69
CA GLU A 26 15.21 -2.63 -17.48
C GLU A 26 15.09 -3.89 -16.65
N PHE A 27 14.18 -4.77 -17.07
CA PHE A 27 14.05 -6.11 -16.52
C PHE A 27 13.56 -7.08 -17.60
N ARG A 28 13.76 -8.37 -17.36
CA ARG A 28 13.35 -9.43 -18.29
C ARG A 28 12.18 -10.20 -17.72
N PHE A 29 11.01 -10.11 -18.35
CA PHE A 29 9.84 -10.91 -17.97
C PHE A 29 8.79 -10.94 -19.08
N LYS A 30 8.13 -12.09 -19.23
CA LYS A 30 6.96 -12.30 -20.07
C LYS A 30 5.95 -13.14 -19.30
N CYS A 31 4.79 -12.54 -18.99
CA CYS A 31 3.66 -13.27 -18.41
C CYS A 31 3.16 -14.31 -19.42
N ARG A 32 2.98 -15.55 -18.96
CA ARG A 32 2.42 -16.66 -19.77
C ARG A 32 0.92 -16.88 -19.53
N ARG A 33 0.29 -16.06 -18.67
CA ARG A 33 -1.09 -16.23 -18.20
C ARG A 33 -1.38 -17.66 -17.72
N CYS A 34 -0.41 -18.25 -17.01
CA CYS A 34 -0.41 -19.65 -16.61
C CYS A 34 -0.98 -19.93 -15.22
N GLY A 35 -1.39 -18.88 -14.47
CA GLY A 35 -1.93 -19.02 -13.13
C GLY A 35 -0.93 -19.45 -12.04
N LYS A 36 0.36 -19.66 -12.37
CA LYS A 36 1.36 -20.09 -11.37
C LYS A 36 1.54 -19.09 -10.23
N CYS A 37 1.57 -17.79 -10.51
CA CYS A 37 1.65 -16.74 -9.49
C CYS A 37 0.35 -16.55 -8.69
N CYS A 38 -0.72 -17.25 -9.06
CA CYS A 38 -2.02 -17.23 -8.39
C CYS A 38 -2.20 -18.43 -7.45
N LYS A 39 -1.14 -19.17 -7.14
CA LYS A 39 -1.14 -20.29 -6.19
C LYS A 39 -0.09 -20.04 -5.12
N ASN A 40 -0.36 -20.46 -3.88
CA ASN A 40 0.54 -20.27 -2.73
C ASN A 40 1.01 -18.81 -2.61
N GLN A 41 0.06 -17.89 -2.75
CA GLN A 41 0.34 -16.45 -2.82
C GLN A 41 -0.31 -15.77 -1.62
N ASP A 42 0.52 -15.42 -0.64
CA ASP A 42 0.11 -14.85 0.65
C ASP A 42 0.64 -13.41 0.83
N THR A 43 0.93 -12.71 -0.27
CA THR A 43 1.51 -11.35 -0.24
C THR A 43 0.65 -10.31 -0.95
N ILE A 44 -0.57 -10.67 -1.35
CA ILE A 44 -1.45 -9.76 -2.10
C ILE A 44 -2.26 -8.93 -1.11
N LEU A 45 -1.83 -7.68 -0.92
CA LEU A 45 -2.63 -6.63 -0.29
C LEU A 45 -3.42 -5.87 -1.35
N PHE A 46 -4.70 -5.65 -1.09
CA PHE A 46 -5.54 -4.81 -1.94
C PHE A 46 -5.52 -3.37 -1.45
N ASN A 47 -5.48 -2.42 -2.39
CA ASN A 47 -5.89 -1.05 -2.12
C ASN A 47 -7.39 -0.87 -2.42
N ALA A 48 -7.93 0.31 -2.09
CA ALA A 48 -9.34 0.63 -2.32
C ALA A 48 -9.79 0.50 -3.78
N ARG A 49 -8.95 0.97 -4.71
CA ARG A 49 -9.25 0.92 -6.15
C ARG A 49 -9.30 -0.52 -6.66
N ASP A 50 -8.43 -1.41 -6.16
CA ASP A 50 -8.43 -2.83 -6.52
C ASP A 50 -9.75 -3.49 -6.10
N ILE A 51 -10.18 -3.29 -4.85
CA ILE A 51 -11.45 -3.84 -4.33
C ILE A 51 -12.64 -3.25 -5.08
N TYR A 52 -12.68 -1.93 -5.29
CA TYR A 52 -13.74 -1.25 -6.04
C TYR A 52 -13.86 -1.84 -7.46
N ASN A 53 -12.74 -1.99 -8.18
CA ASN A 53 -12.73 -2.47 -9.55
C ASN A 53 -13.20 -3.93 -9.65
N ILE A 54 -12.78 -4.77 -8.70
CA ILE A 54 -13.26 -6.16 -8.60
C ILE A 54 -14.75 -6.17 -8.31
N ALA A 55 -15.21 -5.39 -7.32
CA ALA A 55 -16.61 -5.30 -6.92
C ALA A 55 -17.50 -4.88 -8.08
N LYS A 56 -17.12 -3.83 -8.81
CA LYS A 56 -17.80 -3.35 -10.02
C LYS A 56 -17.85 -4.43 -11.10
N LYS A 57 -16.75 -5.14 -11.34
CA LYS A 57 -16.67 -6.20 -12.35
C LYS A 57 -17.63 -7.37 -12.08
N ILE A 58 -17.75 -7.78 -10.82
CA ILE A 58 -18.55 -8.96 -10.44
C ILE A 58 -19.95 -8.61 -9.94
N GLY A 59 -20.35 -7.33 -9.99
CA GLY A 59 -21.68 -6.87 -9.59
C GLY A 59 -21.93 -6.98 -8.08
N LYS A 60 -20.91 -6.77 -7.25
CA LYS A 60 -20.97 -6.83 -5.79
C LYS A 60 -20.56 -5.49 -5.16
N THR A 61 -20.77 -5.38 -3.86
CA THR A 61 -20.24 -4.26 -3.07
C THR A 61 -18.78 -4.53 -2.66
N PRO A 62 -17.97 -3.47 -2.39
CA PRO A 62 -16.63 -3.62 -1.84
C PRO A 62 -16.58 -4.52 -0.60
N LYS A 63 -17.53 -4.31 0.34
CA LYS A 63 -17.68 -5.15 1.53
C LYS A 63 -17.81 -6.63 1.19
N LYS A 64 -18.64 -6.97 0.20
CA LYS A 64 -18.87 -8.37 -0.19
C LYS A 64 -17.63 -8.99 -0.83
N VAL A 65 -16.84 -8.22 -1.59
CA VAL A 65 -15.55 -8.68 -2.11
C VAL A 65 -14.59 -9.01 -0.96
N ILE A 66 -14.50 -8.14 0.04
CA ILE A 66 -13.64 -8.35 1.21
C ILE A 66 -14.06 -9.63 1.94
N GLU A 67 -15.34 -9.77 2.28
CA GLU A 67 -15.90 -10.94 2.98
C GLU A 67 -15.63 -12.28 2.27
N GLU A 68 -15.62 -12.29 0.94
CA GLU A 68 -15.51 -13.54 0.16
C GLU A 68 -14.08 -13.88 -0.25
N CYS A 69 -13.20 -12.89 -0.36
CA CYS A 69 -11.90 -13.05 -1.01
C CYS A 69 -10.71 -12.63 -0.13
N ALA A 70 -10.96 -12.01 1.01
CA ALA A 70 -9.92 -11.39 1.82
C ALA A 70 -10.17 -11.54 3.33
N GLU A 71 -9.13 -11.21 4.08
CA GLU A 71 -9.18 -10.96 5.52
C GLU A 71 -8.75 -9.53 5.80
N VAL A 72 -9.11 -9.03 6.98
CA VAL A 72 -8.69 -7.72 7.47
C VAL A 72 -7.96 -7.90 8.79
N TYR A 73 -6.77 -7.31 8.89
CA TYR A 73 -6.00 -7.25 10.12
C TYR A 73 -5.32 -5.89 10.27
N ILE A 74 -4.83 -5.57 11.47
CA ILE A 74 -4.03 -4.36 11.69
C ILE A 74 -2.60 -4.67 11.29
N GLY A 75 -2.09 -4.02 10.24
CA GLY A 75 -0.76 -4.34 9.73
C GLY A 75 0.34 -3.92 10.72
N ASP A 76 1.30 -4.79 10.99
CA ASP A 76 2.34 -4.57 12.01
C ASP A 76 3.11 -3.25 11.81
N SER A 77 3.53 -2.96 10.58
CA SER A 77 4.23 -1.71 10.23
C SER A 77 3.28 -0.55 9.94
N SER A 78 2.06 -0.82 9.48
CA SER A 78 1.13 0.25 9.09
C SER A 78 0.30 0.78 10.26
N ARG A 79 0.12 -0.03 11.31
CA ARG A 79 -0.80 0.19 12.45
C ARG A 79 -2.25 0.52 12.06
N ILE A 80 -2.64 0.31 10.80
CA ILE A 80 -3.98 0.55 10.27
C ILE A 80 -4.54 -0.74 9.66
N PRO A 81 -5.87 -0.82 9.42
CA PRO A 81 -6.46 -1.96 8.74
C PRO A 81 -5.89 -2.14 7.33
N VAL A 82 -5.45 -3.36 7.04
CA VAL A 82 -5.02 -3.79 5.71
C VAL A 82 -5.92 -4.92 5.22
N VAL A 83 -6.21 -4.93 3.92
CA VAL A 83 -7.03 -5.97 3.29
C VAL A 83 -6.12 -6.94 2.54
N HIS A 84 -6.04 -8.18 3.00
CA HIS A 84 -5.18 -9.22 2.45
C HIS A 84 -6.01 -10.31 1.76
N MET A 85 -5.65 -10.65 0.52
CA MET A 85 -6.31 -11.72 -0.23
C MET A 85 -6.02 -13.09 0.39
N VAL A 86 -7.06 -13.89 0.64
CA VAL A 86 -6.91 -15.22 1.25
C VAL A 86 -7.01 -16.30 0.17
N PRO A 87 -5.98 -17.15 0.00
CA PRO A 87 -6.06 -18.29 -0.91
C PRO A 87 -7.06 -19.35 -0.45
N VAL A 88 -7.78 -19.94 -1.41
CA VAL A 88 -8.86 -20.91 -1.17
C VAL A 88 -8.51 -22.34 -1.59
N GLY A 89 -9.10 -23.30 -0.88
CA GLY A 89 -9.02 -24.73 -1.16
C GLY A 89 -7.65 -25.37 -0.87
N LEU A 90 -7.58 -26.70 -1.04
CA LEU A 90 -6.37 -27.50 -0.77
C LEU A 90 -5.14 -27.08 -1.58
N GLN A 91 -5.37 -26.49 -2.75
CA GLN A 91 -4.31 -26.04 -3.66
C GLN A 91 -3.91 -24.57 -3.43
N ARG A 92 -4.43 -23.93 -2.35
CA ARG A 92 -4.17 -22.53 -1.96
C ARG A 92 -4.17 -21.59 -3.16
N ARG A 93 -5.31 -21.53 -3.84
CA ARG A 93 -5.46 -20.76 -5.09
C ARG A 93 -6.05 -19.40 -4.79
N CYS A 94 -5.65 -18.37 -5.54
CA CYS A 94 -6.36 -17.10 -5.58
C CYS A 94 -7.86 -17.36 -5.88
N PRO A 95 -8.80 -16.70 -5.18
CA PRO A 95 -10.24 -16.90 -5.35
C PRO A 95 -10.71 -16.55 -6.76
N PHE A 96 -9.98 -15.68 -7.47
CA PHE A 96 -10.29 -15.30 -8.85
C PHE A 96 -9.69 -16.24 -9.92
N LEU A 97 -8.94 -17.29 -9.54
CA LEU A 97 -8.32 -18.21 -10.48
C LEU A 97 -9.31 -19.29 -10.93
N LEU A 98 -9.76 -19.23 -12.18
CA LEU A 98 -10.67 -20.18 -12.81
C LEU A 98 -10.05 -21.58 -12.99
N PRO A 99 -10.86 -22.65 -13.12
CA PRO A 99 -10.38 -24.03 -13.31
C PRO A 99 -9.41 -24.20 -14.48
N ASP A 100 -9.57 -23.43 -15.55
CA ASP A 100 -8.69 -23.41 -16.74
C ASP A 100 -7.33 -22.70 -16.52
N GLY A 101 -7.09 -22.17 -15.31
CA GLY A 101 -5.87 -21.47 -14.94
C GLY A 101 -5.85 -19.98 -15.30
N ARG A 102 -6.98 -19.42 -15.74
CA ARG A 102 -7.10 -18.00 -16.09
C ARG A 102 -7.66 -17.18 -14.93
N CYS A 103 -7.27 -15.91 -14.85
CA CYS A 103 -7.84 -14.98 -13.87
C CYS A 103 -9.19 -14.46 -14.38
N SER A 104 -10.24 -14.61 -13.59
CA SER A 104 -11.60 -14.14 -13.91
C SER A 104 -11.71 -12.61 -13.95
N VAL A 105 -10.85 -11.90 -13.22
CA VAL A 105 -10.78 -10.43 -13.18
C VAL A 105 -9.53 -9.90 -13.89
N HIS A 106 -9.07 -10.57 -14.96
CA HIS A 106 -7.78 -10.23 -15.59
C HIS A 106 -7.68 -8.79 -16.12
N ASP A 107 -8.80 -8.24 -16.59
CA ASP A 107 -8.95 -6.89 -17.12
C ASP A 107 -8.96 -5.82 -16.03
N CYS A 108 -9.41 -6.15 -14.83
CA CYS A 108 -9.41 -5.25 -13.67
C CYS A 108 -8.57 -5.79 -12.50
N LYS A 109 -7.53 -6.57 -12.81
CA LYS A 109 -6.73 -7.26 -11.80
C LYS A 109 -6.07 -6.25 -10.85
N PRO A 110 -5.85 -6.62 -9.58
CA PRO A 110 -5.17 -5.77 -8.61
C PRO A 110 -3.85 -5.22 -9.13
N THR A 111 -3.49 -4.01 -8.69
CA THR A 111 -2.27 -3.32 -9.14
C THR A 111 -1.02 -4.16 -8.87
N VAL A 112 -0.92 -4.84 -7.72
CA VAL A 112 0.18 -5.77 -7.41
C VAL A 112 0.26 -6.93 -8.42
N CYS A 113 -0.88 -7.46 -8.86
CA CYS A 113 -0.97 -8.50 -9.89
C CYS A 113 -0.70 -7.95 -11.30
N ALA A 114 -0.95 -6.66 -11.54
CA ALA A 114 -0.60 -5.96 -12.76
C ALA A 114 0.90 -5.82 -12.91
N LEU A 115 1.57 -5.34 -11.85
CA LEU A 115 2.98 -5.03 -11.85
C LEU A 115 3.88 -6.27 -11.81
N TYR A 116 3.43 -7.39 -11.25
CA TYR A 116 4.24 -8.61 -11.12
C TYR A 116 5.07 -8.95 -12.38
N PRO A 117 6.40 -9.12 -12.26
CA PRO A 117 7.16 -9.31 -11.02
C PRO A 117 7.62 -8.02 -10.32
N LEU A 118 7.31 -6.84 -10.88
CA LEU A 118 7.65 -5.58 -10.25
C LEU A 118 6.82 -5.37 -8.97
N GLY A 119 7.47 -4.90 -7.92
CA GLY A 119 6.84 -4.19 -6.81
C GLY A 119 6.94 -2.68 -7.04
N ARG A 120 5.98 -1.92 -6.51
CA ARG A 120 6.03 -0.46 -6.47
C ARG A 120 6.27 -0.03 -5.02
N VAL A 121 7.15 0.94 -4.83
CA VAL A 121 7.61 1.43 -3.54
C VAL A 121 7.35 2.93 -3.47
N ALA A 122 6.75 3.39 -2.36
CA ALA A 122 6.73 4.80 -2.00
C ALA A 122 7.90 5.08 -1.07
N LEU A 123 8.81 5.96 -1.48
CA LEU A 123 9.84 6.51 -0.62
C LEU A 123 9.37 7.85 -0.07
N PHE A 124 9.66 8.10 1.20
CA PHE A 124 9.35 9.36 1.87
C PHE A 124 10.65 10.14 2.08
N GLN A 125 10.72 11.34 1.49
CA GLN A 125 11.88 12.22 1.51
C GLN A 125 11.53 13.56 2.18
N ASP A 126 12.56 14.28 2.62
CA ASP A 126 12.45 15.62 3.23
C ASP A 126 11.51 15.68 4.46
N VAL A 127 11.43 14.58 5.22
CA VAL A 127 10.65 14.48 6.46
C VAL A 127 11.52 14.93 7.63
N LYS A 128 11.32 16.15 8.09
CA LYS A 128 12.14 16.77 9.15
C LYS A 128 11.82 16.28 10.56
N ASP A 129 10.58 15.86 10.79
CA ASP A 129 10.05 15.40 12.08
C ASP A 129 9.16 14.19 11.82
N LYS A 130 9.23 13.17 12.69
CA LYS A 130 8.34 12.00 12.67
C LYS A 130 6.85 12.36 12.78
N ASP A 131 6.57 13.56 13.28
CA ASP A 131 5.22 14.08 13.50
C ASP A 131 4.70 14.96 12.34
N ALA A 132 5.56 15.27 11.37
CA ALA A 132 5.23 16.14 10.25
C ALA A 132 4.12 15.53 9.37
N GLU A 133 3.27 16.39 8.80
CA GLU A 133 2.33 15.96 7.77
C GLU A 133 3.10 15.52 6.53
N ILE A 134 2.86 14.30 6.10
CA ILE A 134 3.38 13.81 4.83
C ILE A 134 2.44 14.29 3.72
N THR A 135 3.03 14.93 2.73
CA THR A 135 2.33 15.48 1.57
C THR A 135 2.83 14.81 0.29
N ARG A 136 2.27 15.17 -0.86
CA ARG A 136 2.70 14.63 -2.17
C ARG A 136 4.17 14.93 -2.43
N GLU A 137 4.63 16.09 -2.00
CA GLU A 137 5.99 16.61 -2.20
C GLU A 137 7.04 15.70 -1.56
N ASN A 138 6.66 15.03 -0.47
CA ASN A 138 7.52 14.07 0.25
C ASN A 138 7.62 12.70 -0.44
N ILE A 139 6.75 12.38 -1.40
CA ILE A 139 6.67 11.03 -1.95
C ILE A 139 7.46 10.93 -3.26
N ARG A 140 8.32 9.90 -3.36
CA ARG A 140 8.92 9.45 -4.61
C ARG A 140 8.51 8.01 -4.89
N VAL A 141 8.12 7.74 -6.13
CA VAL A 141 7.73 6.38 -6.55
C VAL A 141 8.94 5.70 -7.17
N LYS A 142 9.31 4.56 -6.60
CA LYS A 142 10.35 3.67 -7.12
C LYS A 142 9.76 2.27 -7.32
N TYR A 143 10.56 1.39 -7.91
CA TYR A 143 10.16 0.02 -8.18
C TYR A 143 11.21 -0.96 -7.67
N ILE A 144 10.81 -2.20 -7.46
CA ILE A 144 11.71 -3.31 -7.15
C ILE A 144 11.35 -4.49 -8.03
N ILE A 145 12.32 -5.37 -8.28
CA ILE A 145 12.07 -6.64 -8.93
C ILE A 145 12.03 -7.74 -7.87
N ASN A 146 10.87 -8.38 -7.70
CA ASN A 146 10.76 -9.52 -6.79
C ASN A 146 11.39 -10.76 -7.42
N ASP A 147 11.85 -11.68 -6.60
CA ASP A 147 12.16 -13.03 -7.06
C ASP A 147 10.89 -13.72 -7.59
N TYR A 148 11.00 -14.38 -8.75
CA TYR A 148 9.85 -15.00 -9.41
C TYR A 148 10.18 -16.37 -9.99
N ASN A 149 9.23 -17.31 -9.85
CA ASN A 149 9.28 -18.65 -10.44
C ASN A 149 8.22 -18.87 -11.55
N CYS A 150 7.53 -17.78 -11.93
CA CYS A 150 6.48 -17.75 -12.93
C CYS A 150 6.96 -17.03 -14.21
N GLY A 151 6.26 -17.20 -15.34
CA GLY A 151 6.58 -16.50 -16.58
C GLY A 151 7.86 -16.98 -17.27
N SER A 152 8.56 -16.06 -17.95
CA SER A 152 9.89 -16.32 -18.54
C SER A 152 10.67 -15.06 -18.84
N ALA A 153 11.99 -15.10 -18.79
CA ALA A 153 12.90 -13.99 -19.11
C ALA A 153 13.07 -13.67 -20.62
N LYS A 154 12.15 -14.15 -21.48
CA LYS A 154 12.27 -14.04 -22.95
C LYS A 154 12.04 -12.63 -23.51
N LYS A 155 11.37 -11.74 -22.77
CA LYS A 155 11.07 -10.37 -23.20
C LYS A 155 11.81 -9.39 -22.29
N ARG A 156 12.54 -8.46 -22.89
CA ARG A 156 13.13 -7.29 -22.22
C ARG A 156 12.06 -6.19 -22.17
N ASN A 157 11.90 -5.56 -21.03
CA ASN A 157 10.99 -4.43 -20.81
C ASN A 157 11.74 -3.34 -20.03
N THR A 158 11.32 -2.10 -20.17
CA THR A 158 11.54 -1.06 -19.15
C THR A 158 10.36 -1.05 -18.18
N VAL A 159 10.56 -0.54 -16.96
CA VAL A 159 9.44 -0.30 -16.02
C VAL A 159 8.35 0.51 -16.69
N ARG A 160 8.69 1.62 -17.35
CA ARG A 160 7.80 2.49 -18.14
C ARG A 160 6.93 1.71 -19.13
N SER A 161 7.57 0.89 -19.98
CA SER A 161 6.87 0.09 -20.99
C SER A 161 5.97 -0.99 -20.38
N TRP A 162 6.24 -1.41 -19.14
CA TRP A 162 5.42 -2.37 -18.42
C TRP A 162 4.17 -1.72 -17.82
N LEU A 163 4.32 -0.55 -17.20
CA LEU A 163 3.20 0.25 -16.71
C LEU A 163 2.19 0.55 -17.82
N ALA A 164 2.69 0.99 -18.98
CA ALA A 164 1.87 1.28 -20.15
C ALA A 164 1.05 0.05 -20.63
N GLN A 165 1.59 -1.17 -20.52
CA GLN A 165 0.85 -2.41 -20.90
C GLN A 165 -0.38 -2.65 -20.03
N PHE A 166 -0.42 -2.10 -18.81
CA PHE A 166 -1.53 -2.24 -17.88
C PHE A 166 -2.28 -0.92 -17.66
N GLN A 167 -2.04 0.09 -18.51
CA GLN A 167 -2.67 1.41 -18.42
C GLN A 167 -2.45 2.07 -17.05
N ILE A 168 -1.31 1.78 -16.42
CA ILE A 168 -0.89 2.42 -15.18
C ILE A 168 -0.09 3.67 -15.56
N PRO A 169 -0.50 4.88 -15.13
CA PRO A 169 0.28 6.08 -15.34
C PRO A 169 1.64 5.98 -14.65
N GLU A 170 2.66 6.61 -15.24
CA GLU A 170 3.98 6.76 -14.62
C GLU A 170 3.86 7.53 -13.30
N GLU A 171 3.13 8.65 -13.35
CA GLU A 171 2.64 9.39 -12.20
C GLU A 171 1.22 8.94 -11.85
N ASP A 172 1.15 7.87 -11.06
CA ASP A 172 -0.13 7.35 -10.58
C ASP A 172 -0.63 8.19 -9.40
N GLU A 173 -1.50 9.14 -9.70
CA GLU A 173 -2.08 10.06 -8.72
C GLU A 173 -2.78 9.32 -7.58
N PHE A 174 -3.54 8.26 -7.88
CA PHE A 174 -4.20 7.48 -6.85
C PHE A 174 -3.19 6.81 -5.92
N PHE A 175 -2.10 6.24 -6.46
CA PHE A 175 -1.06 5.64 -5.63
C PHE A 175 -0.42 6.67 -4.69
N ILE A 176 -0.15 7.88 -5.16
CA ILE A 176 0.43 8.96 -4.34
C ILE A 176 -0.53 9.33 -3.21
N ARG A 177 -1.78 9.62 -3.55
CA ARG A 177 -2.84 10.03 -2.60
C ARG A 177 -3.16 8.94 -1.57
N TRP A 178 -3.25 7.70 -2.03
CA TRP A 178 -3.36 6.53 -1.16
C TRP A 178 -2.25 6.51 -0.10
N ASN A 179 -0.98 6.70 -0.51
CA ASN A 179 0.15 6.70 0.42
C ASN A 179 0.14 7.92 1.36
N VAL A 180 -0.27 9.10 0.89
CA VAL A 180 -0.47 10.28 1.76
C VAL A 180 -1.45 9.95 2.87
N VAL A 181 -2.61 9.37 2.54
CA VAL A 181 -3.62 9.01 3.54
C VAL A 181 -3.10 7.94 4.50
N THR A 182 -2.57 6.82 3.99
CA THR A 182 -2.21 5.69 4.85
C THR A 182 -1.04 6.01 5.78
N VAL A 183 -0.05 6.78 5.33
CA VAL A 183 1.09 7.13 6.19
C VAL A 183 0.71 8.13 7.28
N ASN A 184 -0.14 9.12 6.97
CA ASN A 184 -0.60 10.07 7.99
C ASN A 184 -1.52 9.38 9.03
N LEU A 185 -2.38 8.45 8.60
CA LEU A 185 -3.17 7.62 9.51
C LEU A 185 -2.28 6.73 10.39
N SER A 186 -1.24 6.11 9.81
CA SER A 186 -0.25 5.33 10.56
C SER A 186 0.42 6.16 11.65
N ALA A 187 0.88 7.36 11.32
CA ALA A 187 1.49 8.29 12.29
C ALA A 187 0.52 8.68 13.41
N MET A 188 -0.75 8.98 13.07
CA MET A 188 -1.78 9.27 14.06
C MET A 188 -2.04 8.08 14.99
N VAL A 189 -2.21 6.87 14.44
CA VAL A 189 -2.48 5.68 15.27
C VAL A 189 -1.28 5.37 16.18
N ARG A 190 -0.06 5.43 15.66
CA ARG A 190 1.15 5.23 16.48
C ARG A 190 1.21 6.19 17.66
N LYS A 191 0.91 7.46 17.44
CA LYS A 191 0.81 8.45 18.52
C LYS A 191 -0.28 8.14 19.52
N LEU A 192 -1.46 7.67 19.08
CA LEU A 192 -2.51 7.25 19.99
C LEU A 192 -2.06 6.07 20.86
N GLU A 193 -1.37 5.09 20.26
CA GLU A 193 -0.79 3.94 20.98
C GLU A 193 0.27 4.39 21.99
N GLU A 194 1.19 5.28 21.60
CA GLU A 194 2.22 5.87 22.47
C GLU A 194 1.62 6.63 23.67
N ASN A 195 0.45 7.25 23.48
CA ASN A 195 -0.28 7.95 24.54
C ASN A 195 -1.28 7.06 25.30
N ASN A 196 -1.12 5.74 25.23
CA ASN A 196 -1.95 4.74 25.93
C ASN A 196 -3.46 4.88 25.65
N CYS A 197 -3.83 5.22 24.42
CA CYS A 197 -5.23 5.24 23.99
C CYS A 197 -5.89 3.87 24.24
N SER A 198 -7.13 3.87 24.72
CA SER A 198 -7.80 2.61 25.04
C SER A 198 -8.01 1.74 23.80
N GLU A 199 -7.89 0.42 23.97
CA GLU A 199 -8.11 -0.56 22.89
C GLU A 199 -9.49 -0.39 22.24
N HIS A 200 -10.52 -0.09 23.05
CA HIS A 200 -11.87 0.18 22.53
C HIS A 200 -11.89 1.40 21.58
N THR A 201 -11.22 2.50 21.95
CA THR A 201 -11.12 3.69 21.10
C THR A 201 -10.35 3.39 19.82
N LEU A 202 -9.23 2.66 19.91
CA LEU A 202 -8.46 2.23 18.74
C LEU A 202 -9.29 1.34 17.82
N GLN A 203 -10.07 0.40 18.37
CA GLN A 203 -10.97 -0.45 17.59
C GLN A 203 -12.03 0.35 16.85
N MET A 204 -12.62 1.37 17.49
CA MET A 204 -13.57 2.27 16.82
C MET A 204 -12.90 3.04 15.67
N LEU A 205 -11.69 3.56 15.91
CA LEU A 205 -10.91 4.27 14.90
C LEU A 205 -10.55 3.36 13.72
N TRP A 206 -10.04 2.15 13.98
CA TRP A 206 -9.73 1.17 12.95
C TRP A 206 -10.97 0.78 12.13
N ASN A 207 -12.12 0.60 12.77
CA ASN A 207 -13.37 0.33 12.05
C ASN A 207 -13.77 1.50 11.15
N ALA A 208 -13.61 2.74 11.62
CA ALA A 208 -13.88 3.94 10.82
C ALA A 208 -12.91 4.07 9.64
N ILE A 209 -11.61 3.82 9.85
CA ILE A 209 -10.59 3.82 8.81
C ILE A 209 -10.91 2.75 7.75
N LEU A 210 -11.18 1.51 8.17
CA LEU A 210 -11.55 0.41 7.27
C LEU A 210 -12.77 0.77 6.43
N PHE A 211 -13.80 1.32 7.08
CA PHE A 211 -15.05 1.67 6.40
C PHE A 211 -14.84 2.75 5.34
N ALA A 212 -14.19 3.87 5.71
CA ALA A 212 -13.92 4.99 4.82
C ALA A 212 -12.94 4.62 3.69
N LEU A 213 -11.88 3.85 3.99
CA LEU A 213 -10.89 3.50 2.97
C LEU A 213 -11.37 2.43 2.01
N TYR A 214 -12.15 1.44 2.43
CA TYR A 214 -12.37 0.23 1.63
C TYR A 214 -13.84 -0.13 1.38
N VAL A 215 -14.78 0.33 2.21
CA VAL A 215 -16.16 -0.21 2.22
C VAL A 215 -17.16 0.72 1.57
N ASP A 216 -17.12 2.02 1.88
CA ASP A 216 -18.16 3.00 1.56
C ASP A 216 -18.09 3.54 0.12
N TYR A 217 -18.08 2.63 -0.86
CA TYR A 217 -18.07 3.00 -2.28
C TYR A 217 -19.27 2.39 -3.01
N ASP A 218 -19.99 3.23 -3.75
CA ASP A 218 -20.98 2.80 -4.73
C ASP A 218 -20.29 2.49 -6.07
N THR A 219 -20.43 1.25 -6.54
CA THR A 219 -19.85 0.77 -7.80
C THR A 219 -20.56 1.28 -9.04
N LYS A 220 -21.71 1.96 -8.87
CA LYS A 220 -22.43 2.66 -9.94
C LYS A 220 -21.86 4.04 -10.23
N GLU A 221 -21.22 4.67 -9.25
CA GLU A 221 -20.60 5.99 -9.36
C GLU A 221 -19.09 5.87 -9.62
N ASP A 222 -18.46 6.95 -10.06
CA ASP A 222 -17.01 6.96 -10.30
C ASP A 222 -16.21 6.88 -9.01
N PHE A 223 -15.09 6.15 -9.04
CA PHE A 223 -14.27 5.86 -7.85
C PHE A 223 -13.57 7.09 -7.28
N MET A 224 -12.91 7.90 -8.13
CA MET A 224 -12.01 8.95 -7.66
C MET A 224 -12.71 10.03 -6.82
N PRO A 225 -13.89 10.56 -7.22
CA PRO A 225 -14.60 11.54 -6.39
C PRO A 225 -15.03 11.00 -5.01
N GLN A 226 -15.36 9.70 -4.94
CA GLN A 226 -15.69 9.05 -3.67
C GLN A 226 -14.45 8.89 -2.78
N PHE A 227 -13.34 8.46 -3.37
CA PHE A 227 -12.05 8.36 -2.66
C PHE A 227 -11.54 9.74 -2.20
N GLU A 228 -11.71 10.79 -3.02
CA GLU A 228 -11.41 12.18 -2.67
C GLU A 228 -12.09 12.63 -1.39
N LYS A 229 -13.38 12.33 -1.26
CA LYS A 229 -14.15 12.64 -0.06
C LYS A 229 -13.67 11.85 1.16
N ALA A 230 -13.33 10.57 0.98
CA ALA A 230 -12.78 9.75 2.05
C ALA A 230 -11.39 10.23 2.50
N GLU A 231 -10.51 10.56 1.54
CA GLU A 231 -9.20 11.17 1.79
C GLU A 231 -9.34 12.46 2.59
N GLU A 232 -10.18 13.39 2.15
CA GLU A 232 -10.36 14.69 2.82
C GLU A 232 -10.84 14.49 4.26
N TYR A 233 -11.82 13.62 4.48
CA TYR A 233 -12.31 13.29 5.81
C TYR A 233 -11.21 12.73 6.73
N LEU A 234 -10.44 11.76 6.24
CA LEU A 234 -9.40 11.09 7.02
C LEU A 234 -8.20 12.01 7.30
N LEU A 235 -7.77 12.81 6.32
CA LEU A 235 -6.68 13.77 6.52
C LEU A 235 -7.10 14.90 7.46
N ASN A 236 -8.34 15.38 7.38
CA ASN A 236 -8.86 16.36 8.34
C ASN A 236 -8.88 15.81 9.77
N LEU A 237 -9.20 14.52 9.95
CA LEU A 237 -9.09 13.85 11.24
C LEU A 237 -7.64 13.84 11.75
N CYS A 238 -6.68 13.48 10.90
CA CYS A 238 -5.24 13.50 11.24
C CYS A 238 -4.76 14.90 11.65
N ARG A 239 -5.16 15.96 10.92
CA ARG A 239 -4.77 17.35 11.22
C ARG A 239 -5.34 17.80 12.56
N LYS A 240 -6.63 17.61 12.80
CA LYS A 240 -7.26 17.94 14.09
C LYS A 240 -6.58 17.22 15.25
N PHE A 241 -6.22 15.96 15.06
CA PHE A 241 -5.48 15.21 16.07
C PHE A 241 -4.09 15.81 16.34
N ARG A 242 -3.37 16.21 15.29
CA ARG A 242 -2.07 16.86 15.43
C ARG A 242 -2.18 18.17 16.19
N ASP A 243 -3.16 19.01 15.86
CA ASP A 243 -3.41 20.30 16.52
C ASP A 243 -3.68 20.09 18.02
N MET A 244 -4.54 19.12 18.38
CA MET A 244 -4.83 18.79 19.79
C MET A 244 -3.59 18.35 20.59
N ILE A 245 -2.62 17.70 19.96
CA ILE A 245 -1.36 17.29 20.63
C ILE A 245 -0.39 18.46 20.73
N MET A 246 -0.31 19.31 19.70
CA MET A 246 0.59 20.47 19.71
C MET A 246 0.19 21.48 20.79
N ASP A 247 -1.11 21.68 21.01
CA ASP A 247 -1.65 22.53 22.09
C ASP A 247 -1.34 21.99 23.51
N GLN A 248 -0.91 20.73 23.64
CA GLN A 248 -0.57 20.10 24.93
C GLN A 248 0.93 20.06 25.23
N ARG A 249 1.81 20.53 24.32
CA ARG A 249 3.24 20.64 24.60
C ARG A 249 3.48 21.82 25.57
N PRO A 250 4.13 21.62 26.74
CA PRO A 250 4.49 22.75 27.59
C PRO A 250 5.49 23.65 26.84
N ASP A 251 5.33 24.97 26.96
CA ASP A 251 6.31 25.96 26.52
C ASP A 251 7.65 25.72 27.27
N THR A 252 8.50 24.86 26.72
CA THR A 252 9.90 24.76 27.12
C THR A 252 10.75 25.52 26.10
N ASP A 253 10.53 26.83 26.02
CA ASP A 253 11.56 27.74 25.51
C ASP A 253 12.66 27.82 26.57
N GLY A 254 13.78 27.12 26.32
CA GLY A 254 15.03 27.30 27.05
C GLY A 254 15.62 26.05 27.69
N ALA A 255 16.01 25.06 26.89
CA ALA A 255 17.08 24.14 27.27
C ALA A 255 17.78 23.60 26.02
N GLU A 256 18.93 24.17 25.68
CA GLU A 256 19.92 23.50 24.85
C GLU A 256 20.37 22.20 25.54
N ALA A 257 20.32 21.06 24.86
CA ALA A 257 21.40 20.07 24.87
C ALA A 257 21.15 18.88 23.92
N ALA A 258 22.25 18.56 23.22
CA ALA A 258 22.71 17.25 22.77
C ALA A 258 21.96 16.57 21.62
N ALA A 259 22.60 16.63 20.46
CA ALA A 259 22.49 15.62 19.41
C ALA A 259 22.67 14.22 20.01
N ASN A 260 21.68 13.36 19.78
CA ASN A 260 21.82 11.92 19.97
C ASN A 260 21.29 11.23 18.72
N ASP A 261 22.03 10.20 18.33
CA ASP A 261 22.01 9.54 17.05
C ASP A 261 20.66 8.90 16.72
N LEU A 262 20.21 9.12 15.49
CA LEU A 262 19.05 8.46 14.89
C LEU A 262 19.41 6.99 14.59
N GLU A 263 18.82 6.07 15.34
CA GLU A 263 18.78 4.66 14.94
C GLU A 263 17.81 4.46 13.76
N PRO A 264 18.15 3.61 12.79
CA PRO A 264 17.37 3.42 11.57
C PRO A 264 16.05 2.69 11.86
N VAL A 265 14.95 3.31 11.44
CA VAL A 265 13.63 2.68 11.36
C VAL A 265 13.64 1.71 10.16
N ASN A 266 13.67 0.41 10.42
CA ASN A 266 13.56 -0.62 9.40
C ASN A 266 12.11 -0.65 8.84
N VAL A 267 12.00 -0.40 7.53
CA VAL A 267 10.78 -0.40 6.71
C VAL A 267 10.55 -1.78 6.10
#